data_AF-A0A1R4EHE0-F1
#
_entry.id   AF-A0A1R4EHE0-F1
#
_cell.length_a   1.000
_cell.length_b   1.000
_cell.length_c   1.000
_cell.angle_alpha   90.00
_cell.angle_beta   90.00
_cell.angle_gamma   90.00
#
_symmetry.space_group_name_H-M   'P 1'
#
loop_
_entity.id
_entity.type
_entity.pdbx_description
1 polymer ?
#
loop_
_entity_poly.entity_id
_entity_poly.type
_entity_poly.pdbx_seq_one_letter_code
_entity_poly.pdbx_strand_id
1 'polypeptide(L)'
;MQRLSNWINRKDNQSIASNVFIAPSNSTKSVRQFLTPLHRNSFISKRPANKKFAKTKMLAQISGIALLSLPAKSLTTALFTTEADAYQKVMASQVLTLASVKGSSTYFSTDRFEHGFGYDIARSYAHDLGVDIEVKQYDSDADALAAVREGEADMALTTASTKLSSESGVASVNISCGFDSTLAANGLHPKTNWSFRSSSDPLAVKASHFLCDDGQLINTTKIANFYDQTLLKDDYNRKHFEKALTANLPSYKSSFQQQASTYNHDWQLLVAMGYQESHLDANAISPTGVRGLMMLTNNTAKAMGVSDRVDPYQSIGGGARYLEQMKAAFSDVPNPDRLWFALASYNMGPNAVKSIQKKLENNGQNPNSWSNVYTYMSDHASQNSRYIQCMDYVTNIRSYLESLKMQTV
;
A
#
# COMPACT_ATOMS: atom_id res chain seq x y z
N MET A 1 23.84 8.17 -0.54
CA MET A 1 22.39 8.39 -0.78
C MET A 1 21.80 9.56 0.00
N GLN A 2 22.16 9.80 1.28
CA GLN A 2 21.56 10.86 2.14
C GLN A 2 21.71 12.32 1.67
N ARG A 3 22.54 12.60 0.64
CA ARG A 3 22.69 13.91 0.00
C ARG A 3 22.35 13.90 -1.50
N LEU A 4 21.97 12.75 -2.08
CA LEU A 4 21.78 12.56 -3.53
C LEU A 4 20.45 13.11 -4.03
N SER A 5 19.32 12.67 -3.45
CA SER A 5 17.99 13.17 -3.81
C SER A 5 17.90 14.68 -3.57
N ASN A 6 18.45 15.11 -2.43
CA ASN A 6 18.60 16.52 -2.08
C ASN A 6 19.60 17.28 -2.98
N TRP A 7 20.50 16.65 -3.74
CA TRP A 7 21.47 17.36 -4.59
C TRP A 7 20.95 17.51 -6.02
N ILE A 8 20.29 16.48 -6.56
CA ILE A 8 19.60 16.54 -7.85
C ILE A 8 18.49 17.60 -7.76
N ASN A 9 17.64 17.54 -6.73
CA ASN A 9 16.61 18.57 -6.51
C ASN A 9 17.19 19.95 -6.12
N ARG A 10 18.37 20.07 -5.48
CA ARG A 10 18.96 21.39 -5.12
C ARG A 10 19.69 22.10 -6.25
N LYS A 11 20.21 21.38 -7.25
CA LYS A 11 20.84 22.05 -8.40
C LYS A 11 19.83 22.87 -9.20
N ASP A 12 18.56 22.46 -9.15
CA ASP A 12 17.49 23.06 -9.94
C ASP A 12 16.59 24.02 -9.12
N ASN A 13 16.63 23.97 -7.78
CA ASN A 13 15.77 24.76 -6.89
C ASN A 13 16.42 26.04 -6.33
N GLN A 14 17.31 26.70 -7.09
CA GLN A 14 17.89 28.01 -6.71
C GLN A 14 16.91 29.20 -6.84
N SER A 15 15.63 28.94 -7.11
CA SER A 15 14.58 29.93 -6.93
C SER A 15 13.44 29.28 -6.17
N ILE A 16 12.95 29.96 -5.11
CA ILE A 16 11.84 29.58 -4.22
C ILE A 16 12.32 28.96 -2.89
N ALA A 17 12.80 29.84 -2.01
CA ALA A 17 12.75 29.61 -0.57
C ALA A 17 12.09 30.83 0.08
N SER A 18 10.88 30.63 0.63
CA SER A 18 10.22 31.60 1.51
C SER A 18 9.39 30.85 2.56
N ASN A 19 9.91 30.83 3.80
CA ASN A 19 9.25 30.93 5.12
C ASN A 19 7.99 30.06 5.40
N VAL A 20 7.86 29.34 6.51
CA VAL A 20 7.86 29.82 7.91
C VAL A 20 8.06 28.61 8.84
N PHE A 21 8.98 28.70 9.81
CA PHE A 21 9.02 27.83 11.00
C PHE A 21 8.96 28.72 12.24
N ILE A 22 7.96 28.49 13.11
CA ILE A 22 7.88 29.06 14.45
C ILE A 22 7.99 27.90 15.44
N ALA A 23 9.01 27.95 16.29
CA ALA A 23 9.17 27.09 17.46
C ALA A 23 8.47 27.71 18.69
N PRO A 24 8.23 26.91 19.74
CA PRO A 24 8.76 27.34 21.03
C PRO A 24 9.46 26.23 21.84
N SER A 25 10.05 26.69 22.92
CA SER A 25 11.18 26.20 23.69
C SER A 25 10.79 25.61 25.06
N ASN A 26 11.77 24.89 25.67
CA ASN A 26 11.98 24.63 27.11
C ASN A 26 10.95 23.75 27.85
N SER A 27 11.23 23.00 28.91
CA SER A 27 12.41 22.53 29.66
C SER A 27 11.83 21.43 30.60
N THR A 28 12.50 20.33 30.92
CA THR A 28 13.27 20.15 32.17
C THR A 28 13.72 18.69 32.26
N LYS A 29 14.97 18.49 32.71
CA LYS A 29 15.55 17.18 33.05
C LYS A 29 15.54 17.01 34.57
N SER A 30 15.21 15.81 35.03
CA SER A 30 15.57 15.27 36.35
C SER A 30 16.15 13.85 36.18
N VAL A 31 16.88 13.39 37.19
CA VAL A 31 18.08 12.56 37.13
C VAL A 31 17.99 11.39 38.14
N ARG A 32 18.58 10.21 37.79
CA ARG A 32 19.05 9.05 38.64
C ARG A 32 17.98 8.15 39.30
N GLN A 33 18.17 6.84 39.60
CA GLN A 33 19.20 5.80 39.38
C GLN A 33 18.65 4.42 39.84
N PHE A 34 19.20 3.34 39.26
CA PHE A 34 19.43 1.94 39.75
C PHE A 34 18.46 1.23 40.71
N LEU A 35 18.07 -0.01 40.37
CA LEU A 35 18.63 -1.27 40.92
C LEU A 35 17.93 -2.53 40.35
N THR A 36 18.70 -3.55 39.99
CA THR A 36 18.37 -4.99 39.85
C THR A 36 19.59 -5.78 40.40
N PRO A 37 19.59 -7.12 40.55
CA PRO A 37 18.53 -8.14 40.49
C PRO A 37 18.58 -9.14 41.69
N LEU A 38 17.64 -10.10 41.76
CA LEU A 38 17.87 -11.37 42.47
C LEU A 38 17.42 -12.58 41.65
N HIS A 39 18.26 -13.62 41.78
CA HIS A 39 18.29 -14.92 41.10
C HIS A 39 17.04 -15.81 41.24
N ARG A 40 16.86 -16.70 40.26
CA ARG A 40 16.63 -18.13 40.58
C ARG A 40 17.18 -19.08 39.51
N ASN A 41 17.75 -20.17 40.01
CA ASN A 41 18.50 -21.19 39.30
C ASN A 41 17.66 -22.13 38.44
N SER A 42 18.39 -22.67 37.48
CA SER A 42 18.17 -23.80 36.59
C SER A 42 17.67 -25.09 37.24
N PHE A 43 16.88 -25.87 36.47
CA PHE A 43 17.04 -27.33 36.41
C PHE A 43 16.81 -27.84 34.99
N ILE A 44 17.64 -28.80 34.62
CA ILE A 44 17.84 -29.42 33.31
C ILE A 44 17.04 -30.73 33.22
N SER A 45 16.67 -31.09 31.98
CA SER A 45 16.75 -32.43 31.38
C SER A 45 15.47 -33.22 31.04
N LYS A 46 15.37 -33.44 29.71
CA LYS A 46 15.06 -34.68 28.96
C LYS A 46 13.62 -34.99 28.53
N ARG A 47 13.46 -34.91 27.19
CA ARG A 47 12.56 -35.64 26.26
C ARG A 47 12.71 -37.18 26.37
N PRO A 48 12.02 -38.00 25.54
CA PRO A 48 10.60 -38.04 25.10
C PRO A 48 10.03 -39.49 25.12
N ALA A 49 8.73 -39.70 24.84
CA ALA A 49 8.26 -40.93 24.17
C ALA A 49 6.85 -40.81 23.56
N ASN A 50 6.75 -41.15 22.27
CA ASN A 50 5.55 -41.45 21.50
C ASN A 50 4.75 -42.63 22.08
N LYS A 51 3.41 -42.61 21.96
CA LYS A 51 2.60 -43.78 21.54
C LYS A 51 1.33 -43.35 20.77
N LYS A 52 1.19 -43.89 19.56
CA LYS A 52 -0.04 -44.00 18.76
C LYS A 52 -0.95 -45.08 19.38
N PHE A 53 -2.28 -44.94 19.30
CA PHE A 53 -3.29 -46.01 19.13
C PHE A 53 -4.61 -45.32 18.70
N ALA A 54 -5.07 -45.47 17.45
CA ALA A 54 -5.89 -46.55 16.87
C ALA A 54 -7.42 -46.34 17.07
N LYS A 55 -8.12 -46.27 15.93
CA LYS A 55 -9.58 -46.16 15.76
C LYS A 55 -10.28 -47.46 16.12
N THR A 56 -11.49 -47.38 16.68
CA THR A 56 -12.51 -48.44 16.53
C THR A 56 -13.91 -47.84 16.43
N LYS A 57 -14.66 -48.28 15.42
CA LYS A 57 -16.10 -48.03 15.21
C LYS A 57 -16.93 -48.94 16.13
N MET A 58 -18.11 -48.51 16.54
CA MET A 58 -19.20 -49.43 16.87
C MET A 58 -20.55 -48.85 16.39
N LEU A 59 -21.26 -49.68 15.62
CA LEU A 59 -22.65 -49.52 15.19
C LEU A 59 -23.53 -50.34 16.14
N ALA A 60 -24.68 -49.81 16.53
CA ALA A 60 -25.83 -50.60 16.94
C ALA A 60 -27.12 -49.83 16.61
N GLN A 61 -27.97 -50.47 15.78
CA GLN A 61 -29.36 -50.10 15.51
C GLN A 61 -30.31 -50.82 16.50
N ILE A 62 -31.57 -50.37 16.47
CA ILE A 62 -32.89 -51.01 16.80
C ILE A 62 -33.61 -50.17 17.87
N SER A 63 -34.90 -49.81 17.85
CA SER A 63 -36.04 -49.78 16.91
C SER A 63 -37.21 -49.13 17.69
N GLY A 64 -38.20 -48.52 17.00
CA GLY A 64 -39.61 -48.66 17.41
C GLY A 64 -40.39 -47.50 18.05
N ILE A 65 -41.01 -46.66 17.20
CA ILE A 65 -42.42 -46.17 17.22
C ILE A 65 -42.98 -45.41 18.45
N ALA A 66 -43.35 -44.14 18.22
CA ALA A 66 -44.67 -43.59 18.58
C ALA A 66 -45.03 -42.43 17.63
N LEU A 67 -46.02 -42.66 16.75
CA LEU A 67 -46.69 -41.63 15.97
C LEU A 67 -47.54 -40.75 16.89
N LEU A 68 -47.26 -39.45 16.91
CA LEU A 68 -48.24 -38.44 17.31
C LEU A 68 -48.46 -37.51 16.12
N SER A 69 -49.54 -37.80 15.39
CA SER A 69 -50.12 -36.92 14.38
C SER A 69 -50.72 -35.69 15.07
N LEU A 70 -50.07 -34.53 14.90
CA LEU A 70 -50.68 -33.23 15.16
C LEU A 70 -50.95 -32.53 13.82
N PRO A 71 -52.08 -31.83 13.69
CA PRO A 71 -52.47 -31.22 12.42
C PRO A 71 -51.50 -30.09 12.10
N ALA A 72 -50.81 -30.20 10.97
CA ALA A 72 -50.08 -29.11 10.34
C ALA A 72 -51.07 -28.05 9.86
N LYS A 73 -51.62 -27.27 10.79
CA LYS A 73 -52.26 -25.99 10.46
C LYS A 73 -51.14 -24.97 10.32
N SER A 74 -50.90 -24.60 9.07
CA SER A 74 -50.32 -23.35 8.58
C SER A 74 -49.74 -22.42 9.65
N LEU A 75 -48.45 -22.55 9.93
CA LEU A 75 -47.61 -21.38 10.10
C LEU A 75 -46.80 -21.23 8.81
N THR A 76 -47.39 -20.57 7.81
CA THR A 76 -46.59 -19.69 6.97
C THR A 76 -46.12 -18.56 7.89
N THR A 77 -45.08 -18.84 8.67
CA THR A 77 -44.17 -17.79 9.08
C THR A 77 -43.72 -17.19 7.77
N ALA A 78 -44.18 -15.98 7.45
CA ALA A 78 -43.50 -15.16 6.49
C ALA A 78 -42.07 -15.09 6.97
N LEU A 79 -41.21 -15.94 6.40
CA LEU A 79 -39.80 -15.70 6.38
C LEU A 79 -39.69 -14.38 5.65
N PHE A 80 -39.67 -13.28 6.41
CA PHE A 80 -38.72 -12.24 6.09
C PHE A 80 -37.40 -12.99 6.00
N THR A 81 -37.05 -13.41 4.79
CA THR A 81 -35.67 -13.65 4.46
C THR A 81 -35.05 -12.28 4.67
N THR A 82 -34.63 -11.98 5.90
CA THR A 82 -33.59 -10.99 6.13
C THR A 82 -32.44 -11.56 5.32
N GLU A 83 -32.36 -11.09 4.08
CA GLU A 83 -31.20 -11.28 3.22
C GLU A 83 -30.01 -11.08 4.14
N ALA A 84 -29.17 -12.11 4.30
CA ALA A 84 -28.15 -12.08 5.34
C ALA A 84 -27.35 -10.79 5.18
N ASP A 85 -27.28 -9.99 6.26
CA ASP A 85 -26.56 -8.71 6.26
C ASP A 85 -25.18 -8.94 5.62
N ALA A 86 -24.71 -8.03 4.76
CA ALA A 86 -23.46 -8.21 4.02
C ALA A 86 -22.30 -8.50 4.97
N TYR A 87 -22.32 -7.91 6.16
CA TYR A 87 -21.42 -8.24 7.25
C TYR A 87 -21.36 -9.75 7.57
N GLN A 88 -22.51 -10.41 7.76
CA GLN A 88 -22.54 -11.84 8.10
C GLN A 88 -21.99 -12.69 6.97
N LYS A 89 -22.28 -12.33 5.72
CA LYS A 89 -21.73 -12.99 4.54
C LYS A 89 -20.20 -12.86 4.52
N VAL A 90 -19.66 -11.66 4.72
CA VAL A 90 -18.20 -11.40 4.76
C VAL A 90 -17.53 -12.16 5.90
N MET A 91 -18.11 -12.15 7.10
CA MET A 91 -17.55 -12.89 8.24
C MET A 91 -17.64 -14.41 8.04
N ALA A 92 -18.66 -14.92 7.34
CA ALA A 92 -18.77 -16.35 7.04
C ALA A 92 -17.82 -16.81 5.93
N SER A 93 -17.63 -16.00 4.88
CA SER A 93 -16.73 -16.30 3.76
C SER A 93 -15.26 -16.02 4.08
N GLN A 94 -14.99 -15.14 5.05
CA GLN A 94 -13.68 -14.56 5.34
C GLN A 94 -13.12 -13.71 4.17
N VAL A 95 -13.99 -13.24 3.28
CA VAL A 95 -13.63 -12.42 2.11
C VAL A 95 -14.59 -11.25 1.97
N LEU A 96 -14.04 -10.04 1.88
CA LEU A 96 -14.72 -8.80 1.54
C LEU A 96 -14.60 -8.53 0.04
N THR A 97 -15.73 -8.58 -0.69
CA THR A 97 -15.76 -8.27 -2.12
C THR A 97 -15.96 -6.76 -2.33
N LEU A 98 -14.93 -6.10 -2.86
CA LEU A 98 -14.93 -4.67 -3.18
C LEU A 98 -15.21 -4.44 -4.67
N ALA A 99 -16.35 -3.86 -5.02
CA ALA A 99 -16.56 -3.29 -6.35
C ALA A 99 -15.78 -1.98 -6.47
N SER A 100 -14.95 -1.79 -7.49
CA SER A 100 -14.22 -0.54 -7.67
C SER A 100 -14.12 -0.10 -9.12
N VAL A 101 -14.10 1.22 -9.32
CA VAL A 101 -13.83 1.83 -10.63
C VAL A 101 -12.35 2.17 -10.77
N LYS A 102 -11.86 2.15 -12.01
CA LYS A 102 -10.47 2.53 -12.29
C LYS A 102 -10.24 4.01 -11.99
N GLY A 103 -9.22 4.32 -11.19
CA GLY A 103 -8.79 5.69 -10.94
C GLY A 103 -7.72 5.81 -9.86
N SER A 104 -6.92 6.88 -9.92
CA SER A 104 -5.83 7.10 -8.95
C SER A 104 -6.31 7.32 -7.51
N SER A 105 -7.55 7.78 -7.32
CA SER A 105 -8.15 7.95 -5.98
C SER A 105 -8.90 6.71 -5.49
N THR A 106 -9.32 5.83 -6.41
CA THR A 106 -10.03 4.59 -6.11
C THR A 106 -9.07 3.41 -6.17
N TYR A 107 -9.08 2.68 -7.28
CA TYR A 107 -8.24 1.53 -7.57
C TYR A 107 -7.56 1.73 -8.93
N PHE A 108 -6.25 1.88 -8.92
CA PHE A 108 -5.45 1.90 -10.13
C PHE A 108 -5.11 0.45 -10.49
N SER A 109 -5.51 0.00 -11.67
CA SER A 109 -5.06 -1.26 -12.27
C SER A 109 -4.74 -1.04 -13.74
N THR A 110 -3.44 -1.08 -14.07
CA THR A 110 -2.95 -1.00 -15.46
C THR A 110 -1.72 -1.89 -15.60
N ASP A 111 -1.75 -2.82 -16.56
CA ASP A 111 -0.68 -3.77 -16.85
C ASP A 111 -0.19 -4.52 -15.59
N ARG A 112 -1.13 -5.03 -14.78
CA ARG A 112 -0.89 -5.76 -13.51
C ARG A 112 -0.22 -4.94 -12.40
N PHE A 113 -0.05 -3.63 -12.60
CA PHE A 113 0.35 -2.72 -11.55
C PHE A 113 -0.91 -2.20 -10.87
N GLU A 114 -1.09 -2.64 -9.63
CA GLU A 114 -2.29 -2.46 -8.84
C GLU A 114 -1.98 -1.75 -7.53
N HIS A 115 -2.66 -0.66 -7.25
CA HIS A 115 -2.55 0.13 -6.01
C HIS A 115 -3.68 1.16 -6.01
N GLY A 116 -3.73 2.07 -5.05
CA GLY A 116 -4.71 3.16 -5.06
C GLY A 116 -4.99 3.69 -3.67
N PHE A 117 -5.24 4.99 -3.57
CA PHE A 117 -5.51 5.62 -2.28
C PHE A 117 -6.68 4.95 -1.57
N GLY A 118 -7.84 4.90 -2.22
CA GLY A 118 -9.02 4.28 -1.63
C GLY A 118 -8.87 2.77 -1.41
N TYR A 119 -8.13 2.11 -2.31
CA TYR A 119 -7.84 0.68 -2.18
C TYR A 119 -6.99 0.38 -0.94
N ASP A 120 -5.95 1.16 -0.63
CA ASP A 120 -5.09 0.94 0.53
C ASP A 120 -5.82 1.16 1.87
N ILE A 121 -6.75 2.12 1.90
CA ILE A 121 -7.63 2.29 3.07
C ILE A 121 -8.60 1.12 3.18
N ALA A 122 -9.15 0.61 2.06
CA ALA A 122 -10.05 -0.55 2.07
C ALA A 122 -9.33 -1.83 2.51
N ARG A 123 -8.06 -2.03 2.11
CA ARG A 123 -7.21 -3.12 2.62
C ARG A 123 -6.96 -3.01 4.13
N SER A 124 -6.74 -1.79 4.63
CA SER A 124 -6.61 -1.55 6.07
C SER A 124 -7.89 -1.90 6.83
N TYR A 125 -9.05 -1.58 6.25
CA TYR A 125 -10.35 -1.94 6.83
C TYR A 125 -10.62 -3.45 6.80
N ALA A 126 -10.34 -4.13 5.69
CA ALA A 126 -10.43 -5.59 5.61
C ALA A 126 -9.55 -6.28 6.67
N HIS A 127 -8.34 -5.76 6.86
CA HIS A 127 -7.45 -6.22 7.93
C HIS A 127 -8.02 -5.97 9.33
N ASP A 128 -8.65 -4.82 9.60
CA ASP A 128 -9.32 -4.54 10.88
C ASP A 128 -10.49 -5.50 11.14
N LEU A 129 -11.22 -5.88 10.08
CA LEU A 129 -12.25 -6.92 10.14
C LEU A 129 -11.70 -8.34 10.29
N GLY A 130 -10.41 -8.56 10.01
CA GLY A 130 -9.77 -9.87 10.02
C GLY A 130 -10.16 -10.74 8.82
N VAL A 131 -10.43 -10.15 7.65
CA VAL A 131 -10.83 -10.84 6.43
C VAL A 131 -9.91 -10.51 5.26
N ASP A 132 -9.88 -11.38 4.26
CA ASP A 132 -9.24 -11.09 2.98
C ASP A 132 -10.11 -10.13 2.16
N ILE A 133 -9.52 -9.49 1.14
CA ILE A 133 -10.22 -8.56 0.24
C ILE A 133 -10.01 -8.99 -1.21
N GLU A 134 -11.10 -9.02 -1.96
CA GLU A 134 -11.11 -9.28 -3.40
C GLU A 134 -11.70 -8.06 -4.13
N VAL A 135 -10.98 -7.54 -5.13
CA VAL A 135 -11.45 -6.39 -5.91
C VAL A 135 -12.07 -6.87 -7.22
N LYS A 136 -13.31 -6.44 -7.47
CA LYS A 136 -13.98 -6.57 -8.76
C LYS A 136 -14.01 -5.20 -9.43
N GLN A 137 -13.37 -5.10 -10.59
CA GLN A 137 -13.32 -3.84 -11.34
C GLN A 137 -14.59 -3.67 -12.20
N TYR A 138 -15.14 -2.45 -12.19
CA TYR A 138 -16.28 -2.05 -12.99
C TYR A 138 -15.94 -0.84 -13.87
N ASP A 139 -16.65 -0.70 -14.99
CA ASP A 139 -16.39 0.36 -15.99
C ASP A 139 -16.92 1.73 -15.55
N SER A 140 -17.95 1.77 -14.71
CA SER A 140 -18.56 3.01 -14.25
C SER A 140 -18.97 2.98 -12.77
N ASP A 141 -19.10 4.17 -12.17
CA ASP A 141 -19.60 4.32 -10.81
C ASP A 141 -20.99 3.68 -10.68
N ALA A 142 -21.87 3.83 -11.69
CA ALA A 142 -23.22 3.27 -11.67
C ALA A 142 -23.21 1.74 -11.60
N ASP A 143 -22.34 1.08 -12.37
CA ASP A 143 -22.23 -0.38 -12.38
C ASP A 143 -21.66 -0.92 -11.06
N ALA A 144 -20.65 -0.23 -10.49
CA ALA A 144 -20.10 -0.57 -9.18
C ALA A 144 -21.14 -0.44 -8.06
N LEU A 145 -21.98 0.59 -8.10
CA LEU A 145 -23.07 0.77 -7.13
C LEU A 145 -24.19 -0.27 -7.32
N ALA A 146 -24.52 -0.61 -8.57
CA ALA A 146 -25.48 -1.68 -8.87
C ALA A 146 -25.03 -3.03 -8.31
N ALA A 147 -23.73 -3.35 -8.42
CA ALA A 147 -23.17 -4.59 -7.88
C ALA A 147 -23.38 -4.77 -6.37
N VAL A 148 -23.29 -3.70 -5.56
CA VAL A 148 -23.58 -3.82 -4.11
C VAL A 148 -25.07 -3.89 -3.83
N ARG A 149 -25.90 -3.16 -4.58
CA ARG A 149 -27.36 -3.25 -4.50
C ARG A 149 -27.85 -4.66 -4.82
N GLU A 150 -27.25 -5.32 -5.81
CA GLU A 150 -27.61 -6.65 -6.29
C GLU A 150 -26.93 -7.77 -5.48
N GLY A 151 -25.90 -7.44 -4.70
CA GLY A 151 -25.25 -8.38 -3.77
C GLY A 151 -24.09 -9.16 -4.38
N GLU A 152 -23.69 -8.77 -5.58
CA GLU A 152 -22.50 -9.26 -6.27
C GLU A 152 -21.20 -8.78 -5.61
N ALA A 153 -21.26 -7.64 -4.92
CA ALA A 153 -20.20 -7.07 -4.09
C ALA A 153 -20.75 -6.67 -2.71
N ASP A 154 -19.89 -6.65 -1.71
CA ASP A 154 -20.26 -6.35 -0.32
C ASP A 154 -20.13 -4.85 -0.01
N MET A 155 -19.23 -4.16 -0.73
CA MET A 155 -19.09 -2.71 -0.73
C MET A 155 -18.56 -2.21 -2.07
N ALA A 156 -18.70 -0.92 -2.35
CA ALA A 156 -18.09 -0.28 -3.52
C ALA A 156 -17.15 0.86 -3.14
N LEU A 157 -16.06 1.04 -3.88
CA LEU A 157 -15.14 2.18 -3.81
C LEU A 157 -15.25 2.98 -5.12
N THR A 158 -15.87 4.15 -5.03
CA THR A 158 -16.27 4.96 -6.20
C THR A 158 -15.92 6.43 -6.02
N THR A 159 -16.14 7.21 -7.07
CA THR A 159 -16.15 8.69 -7.03
C THR A 159 -17.55 9.27 -7.22
N ALA A 160 -18.58 8.43 -7.04
CA ALA A 160 -19.96 8.74 -7.36
C ALA A 160 -20.43 10.03 -6.68
N SER A 161 -21.22 10.82 -7.40
CA SER A 161 -21.88 11.98 -6.79
C SER A 161 -22.90 11.56 -5.73
N THR A 162 -23.18 12.44 -4.77
CA THR A 162 -24.24 12.24 -3.77
C THR A 162 -25.60 11.97 -4.43
N LYS A 163 -25.87 12.63 -5.57
CA LYS A 163 -27.09 12.41 -6.36
C LYS A 163 -27.14 10.97 -6.89
N LEU A 164 -26.07 10.51 -7.54
CA LEU A 164 -26.00 9.14 -8.08
C LEU A 164 -26.11 8.09 -6.98
N SER A 165 -25.44 8.30 -5.84
CA SER A 165 -25.54 7.41 -4.67
C SER A 165 -26.98 7.32 -4.17
N SER A 166 -27.66 8.46 -4.02
CA SER A 166 -29.06 8.52 -3.57
C SER A 166 -30.02 7.87 -4.56
N GLU A 167 -29.84 8.10 -5.87
CA GLU A 167 -30.66 7.49 -6.92
C GLU A 167 -30.43 5.98 -7.02
N SER A 168 -29.23 5.51 -6.67
CA SER A 168 -28.89 4.09 -6.64
C SER A 168 -29.42 3.36 -5.40
N GLY A 169 -29.93 4.10 -4.40
CA GLY A 169 -30.48 3.53 -3.17
C GLY A 169 -29.43 2.92 -2.24
N VAL A 170 -28.17 3.37 -2.34
CA VAL A 170 -27.07 2.88 -1.49
C VAL A 170 -26.74 3.90 -0.39
N ALA A 171 -26.22 3.41 0.73
CA ALA A 171 -25.61 4.26 1.73
C ALA A 171 -24.15 4.55 1.34
N SER A 172 -23.68 5.78 1.54
CA SER A 172 -22.30 6.16 1.23
C SER A 172 -21.62 6.84 2.40
N VAL A 173 -20.35 6.53 2.60
CA VAL A 173 -19.45 7.16 3.59
C VAL A 173 -18.24 7.72 2.85
N ASN A 174 -17.93 8.99 3.05
CA ASN A 174 -16.75 9.60 2.44
C ASN A 174 -15.49 9.08 3.15
N ILE A 175 -14.49 8.67 2.36
CA ILE A 175 -13.23 8.11 2.87
C ILE A 175 -12.40 9.10 3.70
N SER A 176 -12.61 10.40 3.47
CA SER A 176 -11.97 11.49 4.20
C SER A 176 -12.70 11.83 5.50
N CYS A 177 -13.86 11.22 5.78
CA CYS A 177 -14.79 11.64 6.83
C CYS A 177 -15.10 13.16 6.80
N GLY A 178 -15.15 13.77 5.61
CA GLY A 178 -15.45 15.20 5.41
C GLY A 178 -14.24 16.12 5.30
N PHE A 179 -13.01 15.59 5.36
CA PHE A 179 -11.76 16.33 5.16
C PHE A 179 -11.34 16.37 3.68
N ASP A 180 -12.27 16.78 2.81
CA ASP A 180 -12.13 16.74 1.35
C ASP A 180 -11.01 17.64 0.81
N SER A 181 -10.70 18.74 1.52
CA SER A 181 -9.64 19.68 1.14
C SER A 181 -8.25 19.02 1.13
N THR A 182 -8.00 18.09 2.05
CA THR A 182 -6.74 17.33 2.13
C THR A 182 -6.54 16.44 0.91
N LEU A 183 -7.62 15.78 0.45
CA LEU A 183 -7.56 14.95 -0.75
C LEU A 183 -7.34 15.82 -1.99
N ALA A 184 -8.10 16.91 -2.13
CA ALA A 184 -7.99 17.84 -3.24
C ALA A 184 -6.58 18.46 -3.34
N ALA A 185 -5.96 18.79 -2.20
CA ALA A 185 -4.58 19.32 -2.15
C ALA A 185 -3.54 18.35 -2.73
N ASN A 186 -3.76 17.04 -2.58
CA ASN A 186 -2.93 15.99 -3.18
C ASN A 186 -3.40 15.60 -4.60
N GLY A 187 -4.34 16.35 -5.18
CA GLY A 187 -4.90 16.06 -6.49
C GLY A 187 -5.76 14.81 -6.57
N LEU A 188 -6.21 14.28 -5.42
CA LEU A 188 -7.14 13.16 -5.31
C LEU A 188 -8.59 13.66 -5.41
N HIS A 189 -9.49 12.78 -5.81
CA HIS A 189 -10.91 13.10 -5.95
C HIS A 189 -11.55 13.28 -4.56
N PRO A 190 -12.09 14.48 -4.25
CA PRO A 190 -12.61 14.78 -2.90
C PRO A 190 -13.83 13.95 -2.52
N LYS A 191 -14.57 13.41 -3.51
CA LYS A 191 -15.75 12.58 -3.27
C LYS A 191 -15.46 11.08 -3.33
N THR A 192 -14.21 10.68 -3.13
CA THR A 192 -13.88 9.25 -3.02
C THR A 192 -14.66 8.67 -1.84
N ASN A 193 -15.49 7.67 -2.09
CA ASN A 193 -16.43 7.18 -1.09
C ASN A 193 -16.55 5.65 -1.12
N TRP A 194 -16.95 5.11 0.03
CA TRP A 194 -17.39 3.73 0.17
C TRP A 194 -18.90 3.67 0.19
N SER A 195 -19.47 2.79 -0.61
CA SER A 195 -20.91 2.56 -0.67
C SER A 195 -21.28 1.16 -0.20
N PHE A 196 -22.41 1.08 0.47
CA PHE A 196 -22.98 -0.12 1.08
C PHE A 196 -24.46 -0.23 0.74
N ARG A 197 -25.00 -1.45 0.78
CA ARG A 197 -26.42 -1.68 0.48
C ARG A 197 -27.35 -0.90 1.40
N SER A 198 -27.01 -0.81 2.69
CA SER A 198 -27.79 -0.06 3.68
C SER A 198 -26.85 0.58 4.72
N SER A 199 -27.23 1.74 5.25
CA SER A 199 -26.52 2.41 6.35
C SER A 199 -26.71 1.68 7.68
N SER A 200 -27.71 0.81 7.78
CA SER A 200 -27.97 -0.03 8.96
C SER A 200 -27.18 -1.35 8.95
N ASP A 201 -26.53 -1.71 7.83
CA ASP A 201 -25.70 -2.91 7.77
C ASP A 201 -24.50 -2.76 8.73
N PRO A 202 -24.21 -3.74 9.61
CA PRO A 202 -23.05 -3.66 10.49
C PRO A 202 -21.73 -3.41 9.77
N LEU A 203 -21.59 -3.84 8.51
CA LEU A 203 -20.43 -3.56 7.66
C LEU A 203 -20.29 -2.06 7.38
N ALA A 204 -21.39 -1.36 7.10
CA ALA A 204 -21.40 0.08 6.86
C ALA A 204 -21.13 0.87 8.16
N VAL A 205 -21.76 0.45 9.26
CA VAL A 205 -21.58 1.09 10.58
C VAL A 205 -20.12 1.00 11.04
N LYS A 206 -19.52 -0.19 10.95
CA LYS A 206 -18.11 -0.41 11.30
C LYS A 206 -17.17 0.40 10.40
N ALA A 207 -17.45 0.47 9.10
CA ALA A 207 -16.66 1.25 8.17
C ALA A 207 -16.70 2.75 8.48
N SER A 208 -17.87 3.27 8.84
CA SER A 208 -18.03 4.67 9.27
C SER A 208 -17.19 4.97 10.52
N HIS A 209 -17.25 4.10 11.54
CA HIS A 209 -16.41 4.25 12.74
C HIS A 209 -14.92 4.14 12.43
N PHE A 210 -14.52 3.20 11.57
CA PHE A 210 -13.13 3.04 11.14
C PHE A 210 -12.62 4.31 10.44
N LEU A 211 -13.34 4.80 9.42
CA LEU A 211 -12.90 5.95 8.63
C LEU A 211 -12.87 7.25 9.45
N CYS A 212 -13.77 7.40 10.41
CA CYS A 212 -13.94 8.60 11.22
C CYS A 212 -13.26 8.53 12.59
N ASP A 213 -12.49 7.47 12.89
CA ASP A 213 -11.60 7.45 14.06
C ASP A 213 -10.48 8.49 13.88
N ASP A 214 -10.19 9.27 14.92
CA ASP A 214 -9.21 10.36 14.85
C ASP A 214 -7.81 9.87 14.42
N GLY A 215 -7.39 8.71 14.92
CA GLY A 215 -6.11 8.10 14.57
C GLY A 215 -6.09 7.63 13.12
N GLN A 216 -7.16 6.98 12.68
CA GLN A 216 -7.31 6.56 11.29
C GLN A 216 -7.36 7.75 10.33
N LEU A 217 -8.07 8.83 10.67
CA LEU A 217 -8.17 10.03 9.86
C LEU A 217 -6.81 10.73 9.66
N ILE A 218 -6.01 10.82 10.73
CA ILE A 218 -4.62 11.31 10.66
C ILE A 218 -3.80 10.43 9.71
N ASN A 219 -3.95 9.11 9.81
CA ASN A 219 -3.24 8.18 8.92
C ASN A 219 -3.71 8.31 7.47
N THR A 220 -5.02 8.43 7.21
CA THR A 220 -5.59 8.68 5.89
C THR A 220 -4.99 9.93 5.25
N THR A 221 -4.81 11.01 6.02
CA THR A 221 -4.15 12.24 5.55
C THR A 221 -2.69 12.01 5.17
N LYS A 222 -1.94 11.23 5.96
CA LYS A 222 -0.55 10.86 5.61
C LYS A 222 -0.49 10.01 4.35
N ILE A 223 -1.40 9.05 4.19
CA ILE A 223 -1.47 8.19 3.00
C ILE A 223 -1.88 8.99 1.76
N ALA A 224 -2.71 10.02 1.90
CA ALA A 224 -3.01 10.92 0.79
C ALA A 224 -1.74 11.57 0.20
N ASN A 225 -0.73 11.87 1.04
CA ASN A 225 0.57 12.38 0.57
C ASN A 225 1.40 11.33 -0.19
N PHE A 226 1.30 10.05 0.18
CA PHE A 226 1.91 8.97 -0.62
C PHE A 226 1.29 8.93 -2.02
N TYR A 227 -0.01 9.23 -2.10
CA TYR A 227 -0.81 9.25 -3.32
C TYR A 227 -0.86 10.61 -4.05
N ASP A 228 0.02 11.55 -3.70
CA ASP A 228 0.07 12.87 -4.33
C ASP A 228 0.19 12.79 -5.87
N GLN A 229 -0.75 13.45 -6.54
CA GLN A 229 -0.88 13.52 -8.00
C GLN A 229 -0.38 14.87 -8.55
N THR A 230 0.22 15.72 -7.73
CA THR A 230 0.60 17.09 -8.13
C THR A 230 2.00 17.20 -8.72
N LEU A 231 2.88 16.21 -8.49
CA LEU A 231 4.29 16.21 -8.94
C LEU A 231 4.47 16.63 -10.41
N LEU A 232 3.65 16.10 -11.32
CA LEU A 232 3.72 16.37 -12.76
C LEU A 232 2.60 17.30 -13.26
N LYS A 233 1.83 17.94 -12.36
CA LYS A 233 0.90 19.02 -12.72
C LYS A 233 1.62 20.35 -12.87
N ASP A 234 2.73 20.53 -12.16
CA ASP A 234 3.64 21.65 -12.37
C ASP A 234 4.30 21.55 -13.76
N ASP A 235 4.33 22.69 -14.44
CA ASP A 235 4.82 22.82 -15.81
C ASP A 235 6.31 22.51 -15.94
N TYR A 236 7.11 22.83 -14.91
CA TYR A 236 8.56 22.61 -14.92
C TYR A 236 8.89 21.10 -14.86
N ASN A 237 8.41 20.40 -13.82
CA ASN A 237 8.65 18.97 -13.63
C ASN A 237 8.08 18.17 -14.80
N ARG A 238 6.89 18.53 -15.29
CA ARG A 238 6.27 17.88 -16.45
C ARG A 238 7.13 18.01 -17.70
N LYS A 239 7.56 19.22 -18.07
CA LYS A 239 8.42 19.44 -19.24
C LYS A 239 9.78 18.76 -19.08
N HIS A 240 10.33 18.75 -17.86
CA HIS A 240 11.59 18.07 -17.57
C HIS A 240 11.47 16.54 -17.75
N PHE A 241 10.38 15.95 -17.26
CA PHE A 241 10.07 14.53 -17.42
C PHE A 241 9.86 14.17 -18.89
N GLU A 242 8.98 14.89 -19.59
CA GLU A 242 8.73 14.72 -21.03
C GLU A 242 10.02 14.85 -21.86
N LYS A 243 10.89 15.82 -21.51
CA LYS A 243 12.18 16.00 -22.17
C LYS A 243 13.10 14.80 -21.98
N ALA A 244 13.19 14.25 -20.77
CA ALA A 244 14.00 13.04 -20.53
C ALA A 244 13.45 11.83 -21.30
N LEU A 245 12.12 11.66 -21.34
CA LEU A 245 11.49 10.57 -22.08
C LEU A 245 11.67 10.72 -23.61
N THR A 246 11.67 11.93 -24.15
CA THR A 246 11.82 12.15 -25.60
C THR A 246 13.27 12.17 -26.05
N ALA A 247 14.17 12.76 -25.26
CA ALA A 247 15.57 12.92 -25.62
C ALA A 247 16.45 11.70 -25.25
N ASN A 248 16.18 11.05 -24.12
CA ASN A 248 17.09 10.04 -23.55
C ASN A 248 16.54 8.62 -23.65
N LEU A 249 15.26 8.41 -23.32
CA LEU A 249 14.67 7.06 -23.28
C LEU A 249 14.82 6.26 -24.60
N PRO A 250 14.68 6.83 -25.82
CA PRO A 250 14.81 6.04 -27.05
C PRO A 250 16.13 5.28 -27.16
N SER A 251 17.23 5.88 -26.68
CA SER A 251 18.57 5.26 -26.67
C SER A 251 18.68 4.09 -25.70
N TYR A 252 17.82 4.03 -24.68
CA TYR A 252 17.90 3.03 -23.60
C TYR A 252 16.68 2.10 -23.53
N LYS A 253 15.64 2.35 -24.34
CA LYS A 253 14.35 1.63 -24.28
C LYS A 253 14.54 0.12 -24.43
N SER A 254 15.38 -0.31 -25.39
CA SER A 254 15.71 -1.73 -25.58
C SER A 254 16.40 -2.34 -24.36
N SER A 255 17.36 -1.63 -23.76
CA SER A 255 18.03 -2.06 -22.52
C SER A 255 17.05 -2.19 -21.36
N PHE A 256 16.16 -1.21 -21.15
CA PHE A 256 15.10 -1.31 -20.13
C PHE A 256 14.20 -2.51 -20.35
N GLN A 257 13.71 -2.72 -21.58
CA GLN A 257 12.84 -3.85 -21.90
C GLN A 257 13.53 -5.21 -21.72
N GLN A 258 14.76 -5.36 -22.20
CA GLN A 258 15.52 -6.60 -22.07
C GLN A 258 15.87 -6.93 -20.63
N GLN A 259 16.35 -5.94 -19.85
CA GLN A 259 16.71 -6.15 -18.45
C GLN A 259 15.46 -6.40 -17.59
N ALA A 260 14.36 -5.69 -17.86
CA ALA A 260 13.09 -5.95 -17.20
C ALA A 260 12.58 -7.37 -17.47
N SER A 261 12.63 -7.83 -18.72
CA SER A 261 12.28 -9.20 -19.08
C SER A 261 13.19 -10.23 -18.41
N THR A 262 14.50 -9.96 -18.32
CA THR A 262 15.49 -10.85 -17.70
C THR A 262 15.23 -11.04 -16.20
N TYR A 263 14.83 -9.97 -15.51
CA TYR A 263 14.64 -9.96 -14.05
C TYR A 263 13.16 -9.94 -13.63
N ASN A 264 12.23 -10.25 -14.53
CA ASN A 264 10.78 -10.27 -14.28
C ASN A 264 10.24 -8.99 -13.62
N HIS A 265 10.59 -7.87 -14.22
CA HIS A 265 10.07 -6.54 -13.87
C HIS A 265 9.20 -5.98 -14.98
N ASP A 266 8.39 -5.00 -14.60
CA ASP A 266 7.85 -4.03 -15.53
C ASP A 266 8.98 -3.10 -16.01
N TRP A 267 9.13 -2.94 -17.33
CA TRP A 267 10.16 -2.06 -17.89
C TRP A 267 9.87 -0.58 -17.62
N GLN A 268 8.60 -0.19 -17.51
CA GLN A 268 8.21 1.18 -17.17
C GLN A 268 8.56 1.50 -15.71
N LEU A 269 8.50 0.50 -14.81
CA LEU A 269 8.99 0.66 -13.43
C LEU A 269 10.49 0.97 -13.42
N LEU A 270 11.29 0.25 -14.23
CA LEU A 270 12.72 0.54 -14.32
C LEU A 270 13.00 1.92 -14.92
N VAL A 271 12.19 2.38 -15.90
CA VAL A 271 12.28 3.75 -16.43
C VAL A 271 11.94 4.79 -15.36
N ALA A 272 10.86 4.60 -14.61
CA ALA A 272 10.47 5.48 -13.51
C ALA A 272 11.57 5.60 -12.45
N MET A 273 12.20 4.48 -12.09
CA MET A 273 13.37 4.45 -11.23
C MET A 273 14.56 5.20 -11.84
N GLY A 274 14.92 4.90 -13.10
CA GLY A 274 16.04 5.58 -13.78
C GLY A 274 15.84 7.09 -13.91
N TYR A 275 14.60 7.54 -14.08
CA TYR A 275 14.27 8.97 -14.05
C TYR A 275 14.45 9.56 -12.65
N GLN A 276 13.93 8.90 -11.61
CA GLN A 276 14.13 9.35 -10.23
C GLN A 276 15.63 9.36 -9.82
N GLU A 277 16.42 8.43 -10.33
CA GLU A 277 17.84 8.30 -9.98
C GLU A 277 18.73 9.30 -10.73
N SER A 278 18.54 9.47 -12.04
CA SER A 278 19.45 10.28 -12.85
C SER A 278 18.79 11.14 -13.92
N HIS A 279 17.46 11.23 -13.93
CA HIS A 279 16.69 11.81 -15.04
C HIS A 279 17.02 11.17 -16.39
N LEU A 280 17.30 9.86 -16.38
CA LEU A 280 17.76 9.09 -17.52
C LEU A 280 19.08 9.62 -18.12
N ASP A 281 19.96 10.22 -17.31
CA ASP A 281 21.35 10.53 -17.70
C ASP A 281 22.28 9.37 -17.31
N ALA A 282 22.89 8.73 -18.30
CA ALA A 282 23.83 7.63 -18.09
C ALA A 282 25.19 8.09 -17.55
N ASN A 283 25.56 9.35 -17.77
CA ASN A 283 26.81 9.93 -17.32
C ASN A 283 26.69 10.61 -15.95
N ALA A 284 25.52 10.50 -15.30
CA ALA A 284 25.29 11.16 -14.03
C ALA A 284 26.26 10.66 -12.95
N ILE A 285 26.85 11.61 -12.22
CA ILE A 285 27.78 11.35 -11.11
C ILE A 285 27.36 12.22 -9.94
N SER A 286 27.10 11.59 -8.79
CA SER A 286 26.81 12.32 -7.56
C SER A 286 28.08 12.74 -6.81
N PRO A 287 27.99 13.73 -5.90
CA PRO A 287 29.08 14.08 -4.99
C PRO A 287 29.56 12.93 -4.09
N THR A 288 28.73 11.90 -3.88
CA THR A 288 29.08 10.73 -3.06
C THR A 288 29.60 9.53 -3.88
N GLY A 289 29.89 9.73 -5.17
CA GLY A 289 30.51 8.72 -6.03
C GLY A 289 29.58 7.65 -6.58
N VAL A 290 28.26 7.79 -6.36
CA VAL A 290 27.20 7.02 -7.04
C VAL A 290 27.09 7.50 -8.49
N ARG A 291 26.91 6.57 -9.46
CA ARG A 291 26.98 6.86 -10.90
C ARG A 291 25.97 6.05 -11.73
N GLY A 292 25.65 6.54 -12.92
CA GLY A 292 24.88 5.81 -13.94
C GLY A 292 23.39 6.06 -13.90
N LEU A 293 22.68 5.46 -14.86
CA LEU A 293 21.22 5.54 -14.99
C LEU A 293 20.48 5.12 -13.71
N MET A 294 20.96 4.06 -13.05
CA MET A 294 20.32 3.49 -11.86
C MET A 294 21.04 3.87 -10.57
N MET A 295 21.96 4.84 -10.65
CA MET A 295 22.72 5.37 -9.51
C MET A 295 23.27 4.28 -8.58
N LEU A 296 24.13 3.43 -9.12
CA LEU A 296 24.73 2.34 -8.35
C LEU A 296 25.96 2.83 -7.56
N THR A 297 26.03 2.43 -6.29
CA THR A 297 27.27 2.54 -5.52
C THR A 297 28.32 1.58 -6.08
N ASN A 298 29.61 1.81 -5.79
CA ASN A 298 30.66 0.88 -6.23
C ASN A 298 30.47 -0.54 -5.66
N ASN A 299 30.04 -0.64 -4.41
CA ASN A 299 29.79 -1.92 -3.74
C ASN A 299 28.60 -2.64 -4.37
N THR A 300 27.51 -1.91 -4.63
CA THR A 300 26.31 -2.46 -5.30
C THR A 300 26.66 -2.93 -6.71
N ALA A 301 27.37 -2.11 -7.49
CA ALA A 301 27.80 -2.47 -8.84
C ALA A 301 28.63 -3.77 -8.83
N LYS A 302 29.64 -3.87 -7.96
CA LYS A 302 30.44 -5.10 -7.81
C LYS A 302 29.57 -6.30 -7.43
N ALA A 303 28.66 -6.14 -6.45
CA ALA A 303 27.77 -7.21 -6.02
C ALA A 303 26.83 -7.68 -7.15
N MET A 304 26.38 -6.76 -8.00
CA MET A 304 25.46 -7.03 -9.11
C MET A 304 26.15 -7.45 -10.40
N GLY A 305 27.48 -7.46 -10.44
CA GLY A 305 28.26 -7.84 -11.64
C GLY A 305 28.41 -6.72 -12.67
N VAL A 306 28.26 -5.46 -12.26
CA VAL A 306 28.43 -4.28 -13.11
C VAL A 306 29.90 -3.85 -13.11
N SER A 307 30.54 -3.94 -14.27
CA SER A 307 31.93 -3.54 -14.49
C SER A 307 32.07 -2.06 -14.87
N ASP A 308 31.11 -1.53 -15.62
CA ASP A 308 30.98 -0.11 -15.93
C ASP A 308 29.61 0.42 -15.50
N ARG A 309 29.62 1.40 -14.59
CA ARG A 309 28.40 2.01 -14.05
C ARG A 309 27.79 3.05 -14.98
N VAL A 310 28.54 3.61 -15.94
CA VAL A 310 27.99 4.59 -16.89
C VAL A 310 27.55 3.95 -18.20
N ASP A 311 27.89 2.67 -18.43
CA ASP A 311 27.28 1.87 -19.49
C ASP A 311 25.78 1.67 -19.20
N PRO A 312 24.87 2.14 -20.08
CA PRO A 312 23.43 2.09 -19.83
C PRO A 312 22.91 0.66 -19.60
N TYR A 313 23.37 -0.30 -20.40
CA TYR A 313 22.90 -1.68 -20.33
C TYR A 313 23.27 -2.33 -18.98
N GLN A 314 24.54 -2.19 -18.56
CA GLN A 314 25.01 -2.68 -17.28
C GLN A 314 24.39 -1.92 -16.10
N SER A 315 24.27 -0.60 -16.17
CA SER A 315 23.65 0.18 -15.09
C SER A 315 22.19 -0.24 -14.87
N ILE A 316 21.40 -0.38 -15.95
CA ILE A 316 20.00 -0.83 -15.88
C ILE A 316 19.93 -2.25 -15.33
N GLY A 317 20.72 -3.18 -15.86
CA GLY A 317 20.74 -4.57 -15.41
C GLY A 317 21.14 -4.71 -13.94
N GLY A 318 22.13 -3.93 -13.49
CA GLY A 318 22.53 -3.90 -12.08
C GLY A 318 21.45 -3.35 -11.16
N GLY A 319 20.76 -2.28 -11.57
CA GLY A 319 19.62 -1.72 -10.83
C GLY A 319 18.45 -2.70 -10.74
N ALA A 320 18.09 -3.33 -11.85
CA ALA A 320 17.05 -4.36 -11.91
C ALA A 320 17.37 -5.55 -10.98
N ARG A 321 18.58 -6.10 -11.08
CA ARG A 321 19.03 -7.21 -10.21
C ARG A 321 19.03 -6.81 -8.74
N TYR A 322 19.41 -5.57 -8.41
CA TYR A 322 19.37 -5.08 -7.04
C TYR A 322 17.94 -4.91 -6.53
N LEU A 323 16.99 -4.47 -7.37
CA LEU A 323 15.57 -4.42 -7.04
C LEU A 323 15.00 -5.81 -6.75
N GLU A 324 15.32 -6.83 -7.56
CA GLU A 324 14.93 -8.23 -7.26
C GLU A 324 15.50 -8.70 -5.92
N GLN A 325 16.75 -8.35 -5.60
CA GLN A 325 17.33 -8.65 -4.28
C GLN A 325 16.52 -7.98 -3.16
N MET A 326 16.06 -6.75 -3.35
CA MET A 326 15.21 -6.07 -2.37
C MET A 326 13.84 -6.75 -2.26
N LYS A 327 13.18 -7.11 -3.37
CA LYS A 327 11.90 -7.86 -3.36
C LYS A 327 12.06 -9.20 -2.63
N ALA A 328 13.16 -9.91 -2.84
CA ALA A 328 13.46 -11.16 -2.16
C ALA A 328 13.66 -10.98 -0.64
N ALA A 329 14.21 -9.82 -0.21
CA ALA A 329 14.39 -9.52 1.21
C ALA A 329 13.08 -9.29 1.99
N PHE A 330 11.97 -9.07 1.28
CA PHE A 330 10.60 -8.85 1.77
C PHE A 330 9.60 -9.81 1.11
N SER A 331 10.00 -11.06 0.86
CA SER A 331 9.16 -12.07 0.21
C SER A 331 7.90 -12.43 1.02
N ASP A 332 7.89 -12.11 2.31
CA ASP A 332 6.78 -12.26 3.25
C ASP A 332 5.77 -11.10 3.18
N VAL A 333 6.15 -9.96 2.63
CA VAL A 333 5.23 -8.84 2.37
C VAL A 333 4.34 -9.22 1.16
N PRO A 334 3.01 -9.14 1.27
CA PRO A 334 2.11 -9.44 0.15
C PRO A 334 2.19 -8.37 -0.94
N ASN A 335 1.76 -8.72 -2.15
CA ASN A 335 1.51 -7.71 -3.18
C ASN A 335 0.22 -6.93 -2.84
N PRO A 336 0.12 -5.65 -3.22
CA PRO A 336 1.11 -4.88 -3.99
C PRO A 336 2.25 -4.26 -3.15
N ASP A 337 2.17 -4.33 -1.81
CA ASP A 337 3.08 -3.62 -0.89
C ASP A 337 4.55 -4.01 -1.05
N ARG A 338 4.84 -5.25 -1.43
CA ARG A 338 6.21 -5.74 -1.63
C ARG A 338 7.05 -4.82 -2.53
N LEU A 339 6.45 -4.22 -3.56
CA LEU A 339 7.14 -3.28 -4.43
C LEU A 339 7.59 -2.02 -3.67
N TRP A 340 6.71 -1.46 -2.84
CA TRP A 340 7.01 -0.27 -2.04
C TRP A 340 8.10 -0.52 -1.01
N PHE A 341 8.07 -1.68 -0.36
CA PHE A 341 9.14 -2.12 0.53
C PHE A 341 10.47 -2.29 -0.20
N ALA A 342 10.44 -2.83 -1.41
CA ALA A 342 11.64 -3.01 -2.23
C ALA A 342 12.24 -1.66 -2.66
N LEU A 343 11.42 -0.71 -3.12
CA LEU A 343 11.86 0.64 -3.49
C LEU A 343 12.40 1.42 -2.27
N ALA A 344 11.71 1.33 -1.13
CA ALA A 344 12.21 1.90 0.12
C ALA A 344 13.58 1.32 0.51
N SER A 345 13.74 0.01 0.36
CA SER A 345 15.00 -0.69 0.66
C SER A 345 16.10 -0.39 -0.36
N TYR A 346 15.74 -0.14 -1.61
CA TYR A 346 16.68 0.35 -2.63
C TYR A 346 17.29 1.68 -2.18
N ASN A 347 16.46 2.60 -1.66
CA ASN A 347 16.86 3.94 -1.23
C ASN A 347 17.62 3.96 0.12
N MET A 348 17.10 3.31 1.16
CA MET A 348 17.64 3.42 2.53
C MET A 348 18.22 2.12 3.10
N GLY A 349 18.19 1.04 2.33
CA GLY A 349 18.69 -0.29 2.71
C GLY A 349 17.65 -1.14 3.46
N PRO A 350 17.67 -2.48 3.28
CA PRO A 350 16.64 -3.37 3.83
C PRO A 350 16.62 -3.42 5.35
N ASN A 351 17.77 -3.24 6.01
CA ASN A 351 17.83 -3.24 7.48
C ASN A 351 17.09 -2.03 8.10
N ALA A 352 17.05 -0.89 7.41
CA ALA A 352 16.29 0.26 7.87
C ALA A 352 14.78 -0.01 7.82
N VAL A 353 14.29 -0.58 6.71
CA VAL A 353 12.89 -0.98 6.55
C VAL A 353 12.51 -2.08 7.55
N LYS A 354 13.34 -3.12 7.72
CA LYS A 354 13.10 -4.19 8.72
C LYS A 354 13.07 -3.66 10.16
N SER A 355 13.85 -2.62 10.47
CA SER A 355 13.77 -1.96 11.77
C SER A 355 12.43 -1.26 11.98
N ILE A 356 11.80 -0.75 10.92
CA ILE A 356 10.45 -0.16 10.99
C ILE A 356 9.42 -1.27 11.19
N GLN A 357 9.49 -2.36 10.41
CA GLN A 357 8.63 -3.53 10.56
C GLN A 357 8.61 -4.03 12.01
N LYS A 358 9.80 -4.21 12.62
CA LYS A 358 9.90 -4.64 14.02
C LYS A 358 9.23 -3.67 15.00
N LYS A 359 9.30 -2.36 14.74
CA LYS A 359 8.65 -1.36 15.61
C LYS A 359 7.13 -1.38 15.46
N LEU A 360 6.62 -1.56 14.23
CA LEU A 360 5.20 -1.73 13.97
C LEU A 360 4.66 -2.99 14.66
N GLU A 361 5.36 -4.11 14.51
CA GLU A 361 5.02 -5.39 15.15
C GLU A 361 4.97 -5.25 16.67
N ASN A 362 5.97 -4.63 17.29
CA ASN A 362 5.98 -4.36 18.74
C ASN A 362 4.81 -3.49 19.22
N ASN A 363 4.24 -2.67 18.33
CA ASN A 363 3.09 -1.82 18.59
C ASN A 363 1.76 -2.49 18.22
N GLY A 364 1.75 -3.77 17.85
CA GLY A 364 0.56 -4.50 17.44
C GLY A 364 -0.01 -4.07 16.08
N GLN A 365 0.78 -3.36 15.27
CA GLN A 365 0.40 -2.93 13.93
C GLN A 365 0.89 -3.94 12.89
N ASN A 366 0.18 -4.06 11.76
CA ASN A 366 0.61 -4.92 10.66
C ASN A 366 1.95 -4.40 10.07
N PRO A 367 3.07 -5.13 10.24
CA PRO A 367 4.38 -4.70 9.77
C PRO A 367 4.56 -4.88 8.26
N ASN A 368 3.64 -5.56 7.59
CA ASN A 368 3.68 -5.85 6.16
C ASN A 368 2.73 -4.95 5.35
N SER A 369 2.11 -3.95 6.00
CA SER A 369 1.34 -2.90 5.34
C SER A 369 2.25 -1.74 4.95
N TRP A 370 2.27 -1.38 3.66
CA TRP A 370 3.02 -0.19 3.22
C TRP A 370 2.47 1.08 3.88
N SER A 371 1.15 1.19 4.03
CA SER A 371 0.52 2.33 4.69
C SER A 371 1.07 2.53 6.10
N ASN A 372 1.21 1.46 6.89
CA ASN A 372 1.78 1.55 8.24
C ASN A 372 3.28 1.93 8.24
N VAL A 373 4.06 1.43 7.28
CA VAL A 373 5.47 1.81 7.15
C VAL A 373 5.61 3.29 6.74
N TYR A 374 4.76 3.76 5.82
CA TYR A 374 4.73 5.14 5.37
C TYR A 374 4.31 6.09 6.50
N THR A 375 3.23 5.79 7.23
CA THR A 375 2.80 6.61 8.37
C THR A 375 3.82 6.64 9.48
N TYR A 376 4.48 5.51 9.78
CA TYR A 376 5.61 5.48 10.72
C TYR A 376 6.74 6.42 10.29
N MET A 377 7.14 6.38 9.02
CA MET A 377 8.16 7.28 8.49
C MET A 377 7.73 8.75 8.57
N SER A 378 6.46 9.04 8.27
CA SER A 378 5.87 10.37 8.37
C SER A 378 5.92 10.91 9.80
N ASP A 379 5.53 10.11 10.79
CA ASP A 379 5.54 10.49 12.20
C ASP A 379 6.94 10.80 12.74
N HIS A 380 7.96 10.17 12.17
CA HIS A 380 9.35 10.30 12.61
C HIS A 380 10.20 11.13 11.63
N ALA A 381 9.58 11.77 10.63
CA ALA A 381 10.27 12.48 9.56
C ALA A 381 11.15 13.62 10.08
N SER A 382 10.66 14.35 11.10
CA SER A 382 11.39 15.46 11.74
C SER A 382 12.67 15.02 12.45
N GLN A 383 12.73 13.75 12.87
CA GLN A 383 13.86 13.18 13.62
C GLN A 383 14.86 12.48 12.70
N ASN A 384 14.44 12.08 11.49
CA ASN A 384 15.27 11.33 10.56
C ASN A 384 15.03 11.77 9.12
N SER A 385 15.96 12.58 8.59
CA SER A 385 15.92 13.04 7.20
C SER A 385 15.93 11.94 6.15
N ARG A 386 16.38 10.71 6.49
CA ARG A 386 16.30 9.57 5.56
C ARG A 386 14.87 9.12 5.30
N TYR A 387 13.97 9.29 6.28
CA TYR A 387 12.56 8.94 6.10
C TYR A 387 11.88 9.86 5.10
N ILE A 388 12.15 11.17 5.17
CA ILE A 388 11.68 12.13 4.17
C ILE A 388 12.14 11.71 2.76
N GLN A 389 13.45 11.47 2.62
CA GLN A 389 14.03 11.09 1.32
C GLN A 389 13.46 9.77 0.78
N CYS A 390 13.19 8.80 1.66
CA CYS A 390 12.60 7.53 1.27
C CYS A 390 11.14 7.69 0.85
N MET A 391 10.35 8.47 1.60
CA MET A 391 8.96 8.76 1.23
C MET A 391 8.90 9.46 -0.12
N ASP A 392 9.68 10.53 -0.31
CA ASP A 392 9.76 11.26 -1.59
C ASP A 392 10.15 10.32 -2.75
N TYR A 393 11.16 9.47 -2.53
CA TYR A 393 11.66 8.52 -3.53
C TYR A 393 10.57 7.54 -4.00
N VAL A 394 9.85 6.91 -3.06
CA VAL A 394 8.81 5.92 -3.40
C VAL A 394 7.57 6.62 -3.99
N THR A 395 7.15 7.75 -3.41
CA THR A 395 6.04 8.56 -3.92
C THR A 395 6.28 9.01 -5.35
N ASN A 396 7.45 9.57 -5.65
CA ASN A 396 7.76 10.06 -6.99
C ASN A 396 7.84 8.93 -8.02
N ILE A 397 8.46 7.79 -7.69
CA ILE A 397 8.52 6.63 -8.59
C ILE A 397 7.12 6.12 -8.90
N ARG A 398 6.22 6.04 -7.89
CA ARG A 398 4.81 5.72 -8.12
C ARG A 398 4.18 6.70 -9.13
N SER A 399 4.35 8.02 -8.92
CA SER A 399 3.78 9.04 -9.79
C SER A 399 4.33 9.02 -11.22
N TYR A 400 5.64 8.78 -11.40
CA TYR A 400 6.24 8.58 -12.72
C TYR A 400 5.71 7.30 -13.38
N LEU A 401 5.59 6.20 -12.64
CA LEU A 401 5.09 4.95 -13.16
C LEU A 401 3.62 5.02 -13.59
N GLU A 402 2.75 5.65 -12.77
CA GLU A 402 1.37 5.93 -13.15
C GLU A 402 1.31 6.75 -14.44
N SER A 403 2.13 7.79 -14.55
CA SER A 403 2.18 8.65 -15.74
C SER A 403 2.64 7.88 -16.98
N LEU A 404 3.66 7.04 -16.87
CA LEU A 404 4.12 6.16 -17.95
C LEU A 404 3.05 5.14 -18.36
N LYS A 405 2.22 4.66 -17.43
CA LYS A 405 1.15 3.69 -17.73
C LYS A 405 -0.09 4.31 -18.34
N MET A 406 -0.39 5.56 -17.98
CA MET A 406 -1.52 6.30 -18.56
C MET A 406 -1.18 6.87 -19.94
N GLN A 407 0.10 7.11 -20.22
CA GLN A 407 0.58 7.55 -21.52
C GLN A 407 1.03 6.33 -22.34
N THR A 408 0.59 6.18 -23.59
CA THR A 408 1.26 5.25 -24.51
C THR A 408 2.63 5.82 -24.89
N VAL A 409 3.69 5.42 -24.17
CA VAL A 409 5.09 5.86 -24.35
C VAL A 409 5.93 4.96 -25.27
#